data_AF-A0A7W4HR50-F1
#
_entry.id   AF-A0A7W4HR50-F1
#
_cell.length_a   1.000
_cell.length_b   1.000
_cell.length_c   1.000
_cell.angle_alpha   90.00
_cell.angle_beta   90.00
_cell.angle_gamma   90.00
#
_symmetry.space_group_name_H-M   'P 1'
#
loop_
_entity.id
_entity.type
_entity.pdbx_description
1 polymer ?
#
loop_
_entity_poly.entity_id
_entity_poly.type
_entity_poly.pdbx_seq_one_letter_code
_entity_poly.pdbx_strand_id
1 'polypeptide(L)'
;MELLSNFKRAAFDKRNRPFLFIFALCTAVFFVMSLRTVFRDDDIWFAAKTVEFNLFDWIVYRWNSWSSRVFPEMMLWLLAPRPYSWPLLNTVAYMIGAVYFYKFYHLIRAAKSCRMDIAAFAASCGFVWLLSQGAATESVFWLTGSVNYFWVGVLFLIAVYLPCAVFFAAQNFNRAGVGVGYS
;
A
#
# COMPACT_ATOMS: atom_id res chain seq x y z
N MET A 1 18.64 19.09 5.07
CA MET A 1 19.77 18.31 4.48
C MET A 1 20.15 17.09 5.34
N GLU A 2 20.11 17.17 6.67
CA GLU A 2 20.44 16.04 7.57
C GLU A 2 19.52 14.80 7.44
N LEU A 3 18.24 15.00 7.11
CA LEU A 3 17.28 13.90 6.97
C LEU A 3 17.60 13.00 5.77
N LEU A 4 18.03 13.61 4.65
CA LEU A 4 18.48 12.92 3.44
C LEU A 4 19.84 12.24 3.64
N SER A 5 20.75 12.83 4.41
CA SER A 5 22.04 12.21 4.73
C SER A 5 21.87 11.01 5.67
N ASN A 6 20.97 11.09 6.65
CA ASN A 6 20.66 9.99 7.55
C ASN A 6 19.96 8.82 6.83
N PHE A 7 19.06 9.13 5.88
CA PHE A 7 18.44 8.11 5.04
C PHE A 7 19.46 7.39 4.16
N LYS A 8 20.37 8.13 3.52
CA LYS A 8 21.48 7.54 2.73
C LYS A 8 22.39 6.67 3.57
N ARG A 9 22.76 7.12 4.79
CA ARG A 9 23.64 6.36 5.70
C ARG A 9 22.98 5.07 6.17
N ALA A 10 21.71 5.12 6.53
CA ALA A 10 20.96 3.94 6.96
C ALA A 10 20.70 2.98 5.79
N ALA A 11 20.36 3.46 4.60
CA ALA A 11 20.11 2.61 3.44
C ALA A 11 21.38 1.87 2.96
N PHE A 12 22.55 2.53 2.98
CA PHE A 12 23.81 1.95 2.48
C PHE A 12 24.67 1.26 3.54
N ASP A 13 24.22 1.19 4.79
CA ASP A 13 24.87 0.36 5.81
C ASP A 13 24.89 -1.10 5.33
N LYS A 14 26.05 -1.76 5.40
CA LYS A 14 26.23 -3.18 5.03
C LYS A 14 25.23 -4.07 5.77
N ARG A 15 24.82 -3.68 6.98
CA ARG A 15 23.84 -4.40 7.80
C ARG A 15 22.42 -4.38 7.24
N ASN A 16 22.08 -3.38 6.41
CA ASN A 16 20.75 -3.18 5.85
C ASN A 16 20.59 -3.69 4.40
N ARG A 17 21.70 -4.12 3.77
CA ARG A 17 21.72 -4.75 2.44
C ARG A 17 20.71 -5.89 2.24
N PRO A 18 20.54 -6.86 3.17
CA PRO A 18 19.56 -7.93 2.96
C PRO A 18 18.12 -7.39 2.85
N PHE A 19 17.78 -6.33 3.58
CA PHE A 19 16.45 -5.71 3.50
C PHE A 19 16.21 -5.05 2.15
N LEU A 20 17.18 -4.27 1.66
CA LEU A 20 17.08 -3.66 0.33
C LEU A 20 16.97 -4.72 -0.76
N PHE A 21 17.71 -5.82 -0.65
CA PHE A 21 17.64 -6.91 -1.60
C PHE A 21 16.27 -7.60 -1.58
N ILE A 22 15.75 -7.95 -0.41
CA ILE A 22 14.41 -8.55 -0.26
C ILE A 22 13.34 -7.62 -0.83
N PHE A 23 13.38 -6.33 -0.47
CA PHE A 23 12.42 -5.35 -0.94
C PHE A 23 12.46 -5.18 -2.46
N ALA A 24 13.67 -5.05 -3.03
CA ALA A 24 13.86 -4.93 -4.46
C ALA A 24 13.40 -6.20 -5.21
N LEU A 25 13.74 -7.38 -4.69
CA LEU A 25 13.33 -8.66 -5.27
C LEU A 25 11.80 -8.81 -5.27
N CYS A 26 11.15 -8.63 -4.12
CA CYS A 26 9.69 -8.73 -4.04
C CYS A 26 9.01 -7.68 -4.93
N THR A 27 9.51 -6.45 -4.95
CA THR A 27 8.98 -5.39 -5.84
C THR A 27 9.14 -5.77 -7.31
N ALA A 28 10.28 -6.32 -7.71
CA ALA A 28 10.52 -6.75 -9.08
C ALA A 28 9.58 -7.90 -9.48
N VAL A 29 9.42 -8.91 -8.61
CA VAL A 29 8.48 -10.02 -8.85
C VAL A 29 7.05 -9.50 -8.97
N PHE A 30 6.62 -8.62 -8.05
CA PHE A 30 5.29 -8.01 -8.08
C PHE A 30 5.04 -7.22 -9.38
N PHE A 31 6.01 -6.42 -9.81
CA PHE A 31 5.93 -5.66 -11.06
C PHE A 31 5.81 -6.59 -12.28
N VAL A 32 6.64 -7.63 -12.36
CA VAL A 32 6.58 -8.62 -13.45
C VAL A 32 5.23 -9.35 -13.48
N MET A 33 4.69 -9.71 -12.32
CA MET A 33 3.35 -10.30 -12.24
C MET A 33 2.26 -9.32 -12.68
N SER A 34 2.37 -8.04 -12.31
CA SER A 34 1.43 -7.00 -12.75
C SER A 34 1.49 -6.76 -14.27
N LEU A 35 2.61 -7.03 -14.94
CA LEU A 35 2.69 -6.96 -16.40
C LEU A 35 1.92 -8.09 -17.11
N ARG A 36 1.59 -9.18 -16.40
CA ARG A 36 0.90 -10.36 -16.95
C ARG A 36 -0.63 -10.29 -16.80
N THR A 37 -1.15 -9.21 -16.25
CA THR A 37 -2.58 -9.03 -16.03
C THR A 37 -3.36 -9.01 -17.33
N VAL A 38 -4.46 -9.76 -17.35
CA VAL A 38 -5.38 -9.86 -18.48
C VAL A 38 -6.48 -8.80 -18.34
N PHE A 39 -6.77 -8.09 -19.42
CA PHE A 39 -7.94 -7.22 -19.52
C PHE A 39 -9.23 -8.02 -19.42
N ARG A 40 -10.18 -7.51 -18.64
CA ARG A 40 -11.50 -8.12 -18.46
C ARG A 40 -12.61 -7.18 -18.89
N ASP A 41 -13.83 -7.70 -18.91
CA ASP A 41 -15.02 -6.98 -19.40
C ASP A 41 -15.23 -5.63 -18.72
N ASP A 42 -15.00 -5.52 -17.40
CA ASP A 42 -15.13 -4.24 -16.70
C ASP A 42 -14.09 -3.22 -17.18
N ASP A 43 -12.86 -3.66 -17.47
CA ASP A 43 -11.80 -2.77 -17.96
C ASP A 43 -12.16 -2.21 -19.35
N ILE A 44 -12.79 -3.03 -20.20
CA ILE A 44 -13.32 -2.62 -21.51
C ILE A 44 -14.48 -1.64 -21.33
N TRP A 45 -15.38 -1.92 -20.39
CA TRP A 45 -16.51 -1.05 -20.08
C TRP A 45 -16.04 0.34 -19.61
N PHE A 46 -15.06 0.40 -18.69
CA PHE A 46 -14.48 1.66 -18.25
C PHE A 46 -13.77 2.41 -19.37
N ALA A 47 -13.05 1.70 -20.24
CA ALA A 47 -12.43 2.30 -21.41
C ALA A 47 -13.47 2.92 -22.36
N ALA A 48 -14.60 2.24 -22.60
CA ALA A 48 -15.69 2.76 -23.42
C ALA A 48 -16.32 4.04 -22.84
N LYS A 49 -16.46 4.13 -21.52
CA LYS A 49 -16.98 5.35 -20.85
C LYS A 49 -16.11 6.58 -21.02
N THR A 50 -14.83 6.42 -21.36
CA THR A 50 -13.95 7.56 -21.68
C THR A 50 -14.27 8.24 -23.00
N VAL A 51 -15.01 7.56 -23.89
CA VAL A 51 -15.51 8.12 -25.16
C VAL A 51 -16.85 8.84 -24.94
N GLU A 52 -17.68 8.34 -24.02
CA GLU A 52 -19.00 8.91 -23.73
C GLU A 52 -18.95 10.14 -22.82
N PHE A 53 -18.05 10.15 -21.84
CA PHE A 53 -17.95 11.21 -20.84
C PHE A 53 -16.54 11.79 -20.79
N ASN A 54 -16.44 13.12 -20.73
CA ASN A 54 -15.22 13.73 -20.23
C ASN A 54 -15.08 13.46 -18.71
N LEU A 55 -13.87 13.65 -18.17
CA LEU A 55 -13.56 13.32 -16.79
C LEU A 55 -14.46 14.03 -15.77
N PHE A 56 -14.76 15.31 -15.96
CA PHE A 56 -15.56 16.08 -15.01
C PHE A 56 -17.01 15.65 -15.03
N ASP A 57 -17.58 15.43 -16.22
CA ASP A 57 -18.95 14.92 -16.36
C ASP A 57 -19.08 13.52 -15.74
N TRP A 58 -18.05 12.68 -15.90
CA TRP A 58 -17.99 11.36 -15.26
C TRP A 58 -17.98 11.46 -13.73
N ILE A 59 -17.16 12.35 -13.17
CA ILE A 59 -17.09 12.58 -11.72
C ILE A 59 -18.43 13.09 -11.18
N VAL A 60 -19.05 14.06 -11.86
CA VAL A 60 -20.35 14.61 -11.45
C VAL A 60 -21.44 13.55 -11.56
N TYR A 61 -21.46 12.77 -12.63
CA TYR A 61 -22.37 11.64 -12.79
C TYR A 61 -22.21 10.63 -11.65
N ARG A 62 -20.97 10.26 -11.31
CA ARG A 62 -20.69 9.33 -10.21
C ARG A 62 -20.96 9.90 -8.84
N TRP A 63 -20.73 11.18 -8.62
CA TRP A 63 -21.08 11.85 -7.38
C TRP A 63 -22.58 11.75 -7.09
N ASN A 64 -23.40 12.00 -8.10
CA ASN A 64 -24.86 12.00 -7.95
C ASN A 64 -25.50 10.61 -7.97
N SER A 65 -24.83 9.61 -8.55
CA SER A 65 -25.35 8.23 -8.61
C SER A 65 -24.80 7.32 -7.51
N TRP A 66 -23.49 7.35 -7.27
CA TRP A 66 -22.84 6.53 -6.25
C TRP A 66 -21.48 7.13 -5.82
N SER A 67 -21.54 8.08 -4.89
CA SER A 67 -20.38 8.91 -4.49
C SER A 67 -19.19 8.11 -3.95
N SER A 68 -19.41 6.96 -3.29
CA SER A 68 -18.31 6.14 -2.75
C SER A 68 -17.42 5.53 -3.83
N ARG A 69 -17.86 5.51 -5.09
CA ARG A 69 -17.10 4.99 -6.22
C ARG A 69 -16.38 6.08 -7.01
N VAL A 70 -16.53 7.35 -6.65
CA VAL A 70 -15.94 8.47 -7.39
C VAL A 70 -14.43 8.32 -7.52
N PHE A 71 -13.72 8.08 -6.41
CA PHE A 71 -12.26 7.91 -6.46
C PHE A 71 -11.82 6.69 -7.30
N PRO A 72 -12.28 5.45 -6.99
CA PRO A 72 -11.81 4.30 -7.75
C PRO A 72 -12.20 4.40 -9.23
N GLU A 73 -13.39 4.89 -9.56
CA GLU A 73 -13.82 4.99 -10.96
C GLU A 73 -13.22 6.16 -11.72
N MET A 74 -12.82 7.24 -11.04
CA MET A 74 -11.98 8.27 -11.63
C MET A 74 -10.61 7.71 -12.00
N MET A 75 -10.01 6.88 -11.14
CA MET A 75 -8.75 6.20 -11.46
C MET A 75 -8.92 5.21 -12.62
N LEU A 76 -10.02 4.46 -12.66
CA LEU A 76 -10.31 3.55 -13.77
C LEU A 76 -10.53 4.28 -15.09
N TRP A 77 -11.23 5.42 -15.06
CA TRP A 77 -11.37 6.29 -16.23
C TRP A 77 -10.00 6.75 -16.77
N LEU A 78 -9.04 7.07 -15.91
CA LEU A 78 -7.69 7.50 -16.33
C LEU A 78 -6.81 6.35 -16.85
N LEU A 79 -6.96 5.16 -16.27
CA LEU A 79 -6.04 4.03 -16.44
C LEU A 79 -6.51 2.98 -17.44
N ALA A 80 -7.82 2.75 -17.57
CA ALA A 80 -8.37 1.76 -18.50
C ALA A 80 -7.94 2.01 -19.96
N PRO A 81 -7.88 3.26 -20.48
CA PRO A 81 -7.36 3.53 -21.82
C PRO A 81 -5.83 3.41 -21.93
N ARG A 82 -5.11 3.38 -20.80
CA ARG A 82 -3.64 3.42 -20.72
C ARG A 82 -3.12 2.29 -19.82
N PRO A 83 -3.39 1.03 -20.16
CA PRO A 83 -3.11 -0.10 -19.27
C PRO A 83 -1.66 -0.23 -18.85
N TYR A 84 -0.72 0.16 -19.70
CA TYR A 84 0.70 0.06 -19.39
C TYR A 84 1.14 0.97 -18.22
N SER A 85 0.33 1.98 -17.89
CA SER A 85 0.58 2.83 -16.71
C SER A 85 0.16 2.18 -15.40
N TRP A 86 -0.80 1.26 -15.45
CA TRP A 86 -1.36 0.61 -14.25
C TRP A 86 -0.33 -0.25 -13.50
N PRO A 87 0.49 -1.12 -14.13
CA PRO A 87 1.47 -1.94 -13.41
C PRO A 87 2.47 -1.10 -12.59
N LEU A 88 2.86 0.07 -13.12
CA LEU A 88 3.75 0.98 -12.41
C LEU A 88 3.07 1.54 -11.14
N LEU A 89 1.85 2.05 -11.26
CA LEU A 89 1.10 2.59 -10.13
C LEU A 89 0.72 1.50 -9.13
N ASN A 90 0.35 0.31 -9.60
CA ASN A 90 0.04 -0.83 -8.75
C ASN A 90 1.26 -1.27 -7.94
N THR A 91 2.45 -1.21 -8.55
CA THR A 91 3.72 -1.46 -7.86
C THR A 91 4.03 -0.40 -6.82
N VAL A 92 3.71 0.87 -7.09
CA VAL A 92 3.81 1.95 -6.09
C VAL A 92 2.88 1.69 -4.91
N ALA A 93 1.62 1.31 -5.16
CA ALA A 93 0.69 0.93 -4.11
C ALA A 93 1.21 -0.25 -3.27
N TYR A 94 1.78 -1.27 -3.91
CA TYR A 94 2.44 -2.40 -3.24
C TYR A 94 3.60 -1.97 -2.35
N MET A 95 4.53 -1.15 -2.86
CA MET A 95 5.67 -0.64 -2.10
C MET A 95 5.22 0.11 -0.85
N ILE A 96 4.19 0.96 -0.99
CA ILE A 96 3.60 1.69 0.13
C ILE A 96 2.99 0.71 1.13
N GLY A 97 2.18 -0.24 0.66
CA GLY A 97 1.57 -1.28 1.50
C GLY A 97 2.60 -2.03 2.34
N ALA A 98 3.68 -2.52 1.71
CA ALA A 98 4.77 -3.23 2.39
C ALA A 98 5.44 -2.37 3.49
N VAL A 99 5.70 -1.09 3.20
CA VAL A 99 6.27 -0.16 4.18
C VAL A 99 5.32 0.08 5.34
N TYR A 100 4.02 0.26 5.07
CA TYR A 100 3.03 0.51 6.11
C TYR A 100 2.78 -0.72 6.99
N PHE A 101 2.72 -1.93 6.42
CA PHE A 101 2.67 -3.16 7.21
C PHE A 101 3.85 -3.29 8.16
N TYR A 102 5.06 -3.02 7.68
CA TYR A 102 6.25 -3.04 8.54
C TYR A 102 6.21 -1.96 9.63
N LYS A 103 5.73 -0.75 9.29
CA LYS A 103 5.52 0.33 10.25
C LYS A 103 4.49 -0.04 11.33
N PHE A 104 3.37 -0.66 10.97
CA PHE A 104 2.37 -1.14 11.93
C PHE A 104 2.93 -2.21 12.85
N TYR A 105 3.65 -3.17 12.29
CA TYR A 105 4.36 -4.18 13.08
C TYR A 105 5.28 -3.52 14.12
N HIS A 106 6.08 -2.55 13.70
CA HIS A 106 7.01 -1.88 14.59
C HIS A 106 6.29 -1.03 15.64
N LEU A 107 5.19 -0.37 15.27
CA LEU A 107 4.37 0.40 16.18
C LEU A 107 3.80 -0.46 17.31
N ILE A 108 3.29 -1.65 16.98
CA ILE A 108 2.75 -2.62 17.95
C ILE A 108 3.89 -3.22 18.81
N ARG A 109 5.06 -3.47 18.21
CA ARG A 109 6.21 -4.11 18.89
C ARG A 109 7.14 -3.13 19.60
N ALA A 110 6.94 -1.81 19.50
CA ALA A 110 7.80 -0.76 20.04
C ALA A 110 8.09 -0.84 21.55
N ALA A 111 7.50 -1.80 22.27
CA ALA A 111 7.76 -2.07 23.67
C ALA A 111 9.07 -2.83 23.99
N LYS A 112 9.85 -3.41 23.04
CA LYS A 112 10.95 -4.34 23.43
C LYS A 112 12.32 -4.29 22.72
N SER A 113 12.52 -3.68 21.54
CA SER A 113 13.86 -3.62 20.91
C SER A 113 13.95 -2.68 19.70
N CYS A 114 15.07 -1.96 19.56
CA CYS A 114 15.38 -1.06 18.45
C CYS A 114 16.04 -1.77 17.24
N ARG A 115 16.12 -3.11 17.25
CA ARG A 115 16.67 -3.88 16.11
C ARG A 115 15.59 -4.15 15.07
N MET A 116 15.90 -3.90 13.80
CA MET A 116 15.04 -4.26 12.67
C MET A 116 14.83 -5.78 12.62
N ASP A 117 13.58 -6.20 12.53
CA ASP A 117 13.19 -7.61 12.44
C ASP A 117 13.09 -8.02 10.96
N ILE A 118 14.08 -8.79 10.50
CA ILE A 118 14.17 -9.25 9.10
C ILE A 118 12.97 -10.12 8.73
N ALA A 119 12.50 -10.98 9.64
CA ALA A 119 11.38 -11.87 9.36
C ALA A 119 10.08 -11.08 9.20
N ALA A 120 9.85 -10.09 10.06
CA ALA A 120 8.69 -9.21 9.94
C ALA A 120 8.75 -8.34 8.68
N PHE A 121 9.93 -7.85 8.31
CA PHE A 121 10.11 -7.10 7.07
C PHE A 121 9.85 -7.97 5.84
N ALA A 122 10.40 -9.19 5.82
CA ALA A 122 10.17 -10.15 4.74
C ALA A 122 8.68 -10.52 4.64
N ALA A 123 7.99 -10.75 5.76
CA ALA A 123 6.55 -10.99 5.78
C ALA A 123 5.75 -9.78 5.27
N SER A 124 6.18 -8.56 5.63
CA SER A 124 5.56 -7.32 5.14
C SER A 124 5.76 -7.13 3.64
N CYS A 125 6.90 -7.53 3.08
CA CYS A 125 7.08 -7.57 1.62
C CYS A 125 6.25 -8.70 1.00
N GLY A 126 6.15 -9.83 1.68
CA GLY A 126 5.45 -11.04 1.25
C GLY A 126 3.91 -10.97 1.28
N PHE A 127 3.32 -9.88 1.77
CA PHE A 127 1.92 -9.86 2.20
C PHE A 127 0.90 -10.20 1.10
N VAL A 128 1.14 -9.80 -0.15
CA VAL A 128 0.25 -10.12 -1.29
C VAL A 128 0.22 -11.62 -1.55
N TRP A 129 1.35 -12.31 -1.37
CA TRP A 129 1.45 -13.76 -1.56
C TRP A 129 0.87 -14.57 -0.39
N LEU A 130 0.44 -13.90 0.69
CA LEU A 130 -0.33 -14.54 1.76
C LEU A 130 -1.83 -14.60 1.46
N LEU A 131 -2.29 -13.88 0.43
CA LEU A 131 -3.68 -13.97 -0.03
C LEU A 131 -3.92 -15.28 -0.78
N SER A 132 -5.16 -15.77 -0.74
CA SER A 132 -5.55 -16.89 -1.61
C SER A 132 -5.36 -16.48 -3.09
N GLN A 133 -5.06 -17.45 -3.95
CA GLN A 133 -4.82 -17.17 -5.37
C GLN A 133 -5.99 -16.41 -6.02
N GLY A 134 -7.23 -16.80 -5.70
CA GLY A 134 -8.42 -16.10 -6.17
C GLY A 134 -8.46 -14.65 -5.68
N ALA A 135 -8.27 -14.41 -4.38
CA ALA A 135 -8.27 -13.05 -3.83
C ALA A 135 -7.16 -12.18 -4.41
N ALA A 136 -5.95 -12.72 -4.61
CA ALA A 136 -4.85 -11.98 -5.23
C ALA A 136 -5.14 -11.64 -6.70
N THR A 137 -5.69 -12.59 -7.45
CA THR A 137 -6.01 -12.39 -8.88
C THR A 137 -7.10 -11.34 -9.05
N GLU A 138 -8.17 -11.46 -8.27
CA GLU A 138 -9.33 -10.55 -8.35
C GLU A 138 -9.04 -9.19 -7.72
N SER A 139 -8.31 -9.12 -6.62
CA SER A 139 -8.20 -7.87 -5.85
C SER A 139 -6.88 -7.14 -6.04
N VAL A 140 -5.82 -7.77 -6.56
CA VAL A 140 -4.47 -7.17 -6.63
C VAL A 140 -3.89 -7.15 -8.03
N PHE A 141 -4.06 -8.25 -8.78
CA PHE A 141 -3.49 -8.42 -10.12
C PHE A 141 -4.51 -8.22 -11.24
N TRP A 142 -5.66 -7.61 -10.96
CA TRP A 142 -6.62 -7.15 -11.95
C TRP A 142 -6.79 -5.63 -11.85
N LEU A 143 -6.88 -4.92 -12.97
CA LEU A 143 -6.93 -3.46 -13.01
C LEU A 143 -8.14 -2.93 -12.22
N THR A 144 -9.35 -3.32 -12.58
CA THR A 144 -10.56 -2.87 -11.88
C THR A 144 -10.58 -3.28 -10.41
N GLY A 145 -10.19 -4.52 -10.11
CA GLY A 145 -10.18 -5.02 -8.73
C GLY A 145 -9.11 -4.35 -7.86
N SER A 146 -7.90 -4.14 -8.37
CA SER A 146 -6.83 -3.47 -7.61
C SER A 146 -7.17 -2.04 -7.23
N VAL A 147 -7.77 -1.28 -8.14
CA VAL A 147 -8.17 0.10 -7.85
C VAL A 147 -9.31 0.14 -6.82
N ASN A 148 -10.25 -0.80 -6.88
CA ASN A 148 -11.38 -0.87 -5.93
C ASN A 148 -11.01 -1.41 -4.55
N TYR A 149 -10.09 -2.37 -4.47
CA TYR A 149 -9.80 -3.12 -3.25
C TYR A 149 -8.40 -2.86 -2.74
N PHE A 150 -7.38 -3.17 -3.54
CA PHE A 150 -6.00 -3.10 -3.10
C PHE A 150 -5.54 -1.67 -2.80
N TRP A 151 -5.78 -0.72 -3.70
CA TRP A 151 -5.37 0.67 -3.55
C TRP A 151 -6.11 1.33 -2.41
N VAL A 152 -7.43 1.11 -2.31
CA VAL A 152 -8.25 1.59 -1.19
C VAL A 152 -7.74 1.01 0.13
N GLY A 153 -7.38 -0.27 0.17
CA GLY A 153 -6.79 -0.91 1.35
C GLY A 153 -5.46 -0.27 1.75
N VAL A 154 -4.58 0.02 0.79
CA VAL A 154 -3.31 0.72 1.07
C VAL A 154 -3.55 2.13 1.58
N LEU A 155 -4.48 2.88 0.97
CA LEU A 155 -4.86 4.22 1.46
C LEU A 155 -5.46 4.18 2.86
N PHE A 156 -6.25 3.14 3.17
CA PHE A 156 -6.77 2.90 4.51
C PHE A 156 -5.63 2.69 5.52
N LEU A 157 -4.62 1.87 5.19
CA LEU A 157 -3.43 1.68 6.03
C LEU A 157 -2.72 3.01 6.31
N ILE A 158 -2.60 3.88 5.32
CA ILE A 158 -2.03 5.22 5.49
C ILE A 158 -2.88 6.05 6.46
N ALA A 159 -4.19 6.10 6.23
CA ALA A 159 -5.12 6.92 6.98
C ALA A 159 -5.17 6.53 8.48
N VAL A 160 -5.16 5.22 8.77
CA VAL A 160 -5.27 4.73 10.16
C VAL A 160 -3.94 4.69 10.90
N TYR A 161 -2.81 4.80 10.21
CA TYR A 161 -1.48 4.72 10.83
C TYR A 161 -1.26 5.79 11.90
N LEU A 162 -1.56 7.06 11.59
CA LEU A 162 -1.32 8.16 12.53
C LEU A 162 -2.21 8.06 13.79
N PRO A 163 -3.53 7.86 13.69
CA PRO A 163 -4.38 7.59 14.86
C PRO A 163 -3.86 6.44 15.72
N CYS A 164 -3.49 5.30 15.10
CA CYS A 164 -2.90 4.19 15.83
C CYS A 164 -1.59 4.59 16.52
N ALA A 165 -0.73 5.36 15.85
CA ALA A 165 0.55 5.77 16.40
C ALA A 165 0.39 6.62 17.66
N VAL A 166 -0.55 7.58 17.62
CA VAL A 166 -0.91 8.41 18.78
C VAL A 166 -1.48 7.56 19.91
N PHE A 167 -2.39 6.64 19.61
CA PHE A 167 -3.02 5.77 20.59
C PHE A 167 -1.99 4.87 21.31
N PHE A 168 -1.11 4.21 20.57
CA PHE A 168 -0.08 3.35 21.16
C PHE A 168 0.99 4.15 21.94
N ALA A 169 1.31 5.37 21.50
CA ALA A 169 2.20 6.27 22.26
C ALA A 169 1.60 6.65 23.62
N ALA A 170 0.31 7.00 23.66
CA ALA A 170 -0.39 7.34 24.90
C ALA A 170 -0.44 6.14 25.88
N GLN A 171 -0.69 4.92 25.37
CA GLN A 171 -0.66 3.71 26.21
C GLN A 171 0.72 3.43 26.79
N ASN A 172 1.79 3.63 26.01
CA ASN A 172 3.15 3.41 26.48
C ASN A 172 3.57 4.46 27.53
N PHE A 173 3.12 5.72 27.40
CA PHE A 173 3.34 6.76 28.40
C PHE A 173 2.66 6.42 29.74
N ASN A 174 1.40 5.97 29.71
CA ASN A 174 0.68 5.56 30.91
C ASN A 174 1.34 4.35 31.61
N ARG A 175 1.87 3.39 30.84
CA ARG A 175 2.62 2.25 31.41
C ARG A 175 3.93 2.66 32.06
N ALA A 176 4.62 3.67 31.54
CA ALA A 176 5.85 4.20 32.13
C ALA A 176 5.58 5.03 33.40
N GLY A 177 4.48 5.79 33.44
CA GLY A 177 4.10 6.60 34.61
C GLY A 177 3.60 5.80 35.81
N VAL A 178 3.05 4.60 35.60
CA VAL A 178 2.60 3.71 36.69
C VAL A 178 3.78 2.96 37.36
N GLY A 179 4.98 3.00 36.78
CA GLY A 179 6.20 2.38 37.32
C GLY A 179 7.00 3.25 38.32
N VAL A 180 6.55 4.46 38.62
CA VAL A 180 7.21 5.39 39.55
C VAL A 180 6.30 5.65 40.75
N GLY A 181 6.18 4.65 41.63
CA GLY A 181 5.39 4.79 42.85
C GLY A 181 5.50 3.56 43.73
N TYR A 182 6.07 3.75 44.92
CA TYR A 182 6.20 2.83 46.06
C TYR A 182 7.36 1.81 45.98
N SER A 183 8.57 2.32 46.26
CA SER A 183 9.53 1.62 47.14
C SER A 183 9.73 2.47 48.39
#